data_AF-A0A2G0E5R4-F1
#
_entry.id   AF-A0A2G0E5R4-F1
#
_cell.length_a   1.000
_cell.length_b   1.000
_cell.length_c   1.000
_cell.angle_alpha   90.00
_cell.angle_beta   90.00
_cell.angle_gamma   90.00
#
_symmetry.space_group_name_H-M   'P 1'
#
loop_
_entity.id
_entity.type
_entity.pdbx_description
1 polymer ?
#
loop_
_entity_poly.entity_id
_entity_poly.type
_entity_poly.pdbx_seq_one_letter_code
_entity_poly.pdbx_strand_id
1 'polypeptide(L)'
;RESAQYLEHLQQPFYTKFLSVTNHTPYYTDDKNFDFPSLNTGNSTVDNYVRTAHYLDQSLEQFFTHLKKSGIYQNSIFVIYGDHFGISNTDNKDLASALGKDPDTWDEFDNAQMQRVPLMIHMPGYTK
;
A
#
# COMPACT_ATOMS: atom_id res chain seq x y z
N ARG A 1 -14.33 1.42 3.06
CA ARG A 1 -15.13 2.09 4.11
C ARG A 1 -16.14 1.15 4.75
N GLU A 2 -16.85 0.32 3.98
CA GLU A 2 -17.97 -0.50 4.49
C GLU A 2 -17.52 -1.74 5.27
N SER A 3 -16.42 -2.37 4.85
CA SER A 3 -16.06 -3.70 5.37
C SER A 3 -15.65 -3.74 6.84
N ALA A 4 -15.21 -2.61 7.41
CA ALA A 4 -14.75 -2.53 8.80
C ALA A 4 -15.91 -2.73 9.80
N GLN A 5 -17.11 -2.26 9.44
CA GLN A 5 -18.32 -2.39 10.26
C GLN A 5 -18.74 -3.86 10.43
N TYR A 6 -18.50 -4.70 9.42
CA TYR A 6 -18.81 -6.13 9.54
C TYR A 6 -17.97 -6.85 10.59
N LEU A 7 -16.76 -6.35 10.92
CA LEU A 7 -15.93 -6.94 11.96
C LEU A 7 -16.58 -6.85 13.35
N GLU A 8 -17.36 -5.80 13.61
CA GLU A 8 -18.06 -5.59 14.88
C GLU A 8 -19.13 -6.67 15.14
N HIS A 9 -19.59 -7.34 14.07
CA HIS A 9 -20.62 -8.37 14.13
C HIS A 9 -20.06 -9.80 14.06
N LEU A 10 -18.75 -9.98 13.90
CA LEU A 10 -18.13 -11.30 13.92
C LEU A 10 -17.97 -11.79 15.35
N GLN A 11 -18.33 -13.05 15.57
CA GLN A 11 -18.04 -13.75 16.82
C GLN A 11 -16.52 -13.77 17.05
N GLN A 12 -16.08 -13.31 18.23
CA GLN A 12 -14.67 -13.35 18.61
C GLN A 12 -14.33 -14.68 19.33
N PRO A 13 -13.10 -15.21 19.16
CA PRO A 13 -12.02 -14.67 18.31
C PRO A 13 -12.27 -14.92 16.82
N PHE A 14 -11.77 -14.02 15.96
CA PHE A 14 -11.85 -14.17 14.51
C PHE A 14 -10.48 -14.10 13.86
N TYR A 15 -10.38 -14.67 12.65
CA TYR A 15 -9.31 -14.43 11.69
C TYR A 15 -9.94 -13.84 10.42
N THR A 16 -9.47 -12.67 10.01
CA THR A 16 -9.97 -11.98 8.83
C THR A 16 -8.81 -11.48 7.97
N LYS A 17 -9.07 -11.40 6.66
CA LYS A 17 -8.12 -10.89 5.68
C LYS A 17 -8.84 -9.91 4.77
N PHE A 18 -8.30 -8.69 4.67
CA PHE A 18 -8.78 -7.67 3.74
C PHE A 18 -7.85 -7.62 2.55
N LEU A 19 -8.40 -7.79 1.35
CA LEU A 19 -7.68 -7.67 0.09
C LEU A 19 -8.02 -6.30 -0.51
N SER A 20 -7.07 -5.37 -0.49
CA SER A 20 -7.21 -4.07 -1.15
C SER A 20 -7.13 -4.22 -2.67
N VAL A 21 -7.69 -3.26 -3.43
CA VAL A 21 -7.76 -3.36 -4.91
C VAL A 21 -7.25 -2.12 -5.63
N THR A 22 -7.43 -0.90 -5.08
CA THR A 22 -7.18 0.35 -5.83
C THR A 22 -5.73 0.54 -6.31
N ASN A 23 -4.73 0.08 -5.56
CA ASN A 23 -3.32 0.17 -5.94
C ASN A 23 -2.89 -0.93 -6.94
N HIS A 24 -3.69 -1.14 -7.98
CA HIS A 24 -3.47 -2.13 -9.03
C HIS A 24 -3.24 -1.44 -10.38
N THR A 25 -2.36 -2.01 -11.21
CA THR A 25 -2.10 -1.51 -12.58
C THR A 25 -3.41 -1.37 -13.38
N PRO A 26 -3.63 -0.27 -14.13
CA PRO A 26 -2.70 0.81 -14.48
C PRO A 26 -2.66 2.00 -13.49
N TYR A 27 -2.97 1.77 -12.21
CA TYR A 27 -2.89 2.77 -11.12
C TYR A 27 -3.86 3.93 -11.29
N TYR A 28 -5.13 3.56 -11.46
CA TYR A 28 -6.23 4.49 -11.63
C TYR A 28 -7.09 4.60 -10.36
N THR A 29 -7.59 5.81 -10.08
CA THR A 29 -8.65 6.07 -9.11
C THR A 29 -9.71 6.95 -9.76
N ASP A 30 -10.98 6.64 -9.52
CA ASP A 30 -12.13 7.42 -9.97
C ASP A 30 -12.53 8.53 -8.97
N ASP A 31 -11.81 8.63 -7.85
CA ASP A 31 -12.02 9.68 -6.85
C ASP A 31 -11.56 11.03 -7.41
N LYS A 32 -12.53 11.82 -7.89
CA LYS A 32 -12.31 13.15 -8.47
C LYS A 32 -11.77 14.18 -7.46
N ASN A 33 -11.88 13.91 -6.16
CA ASN A 33 -11.40 14.80 -5.11
C ASN A 33 -10.00 14.40 -4.62
N PHE A 34 -9.43 13.31 -5.16
CA PHE A 34 -8.11 12.86 -4.77
C PHE A 34 -7.02 13.63 -5.50
N ASP A 35 -6.48 14.63 -4.80
CA ASP A 35 -5.40 15.49 -5.27
C ASP A 35 -4.08 15.11 -4.58
N PHE A 36 -3.29 14.29 -5.26
CA PHE A 36 -1.92 13.95 -4.87
C PHE A 36 -1.05 14.00 -6.12
N PRO A 37 0.16 14.57 -6.06
CA PRO A 37 1.01 14.73 -7.23
C PRO A 37 1.44 13.37 -7.81
N SER A 38 1.46 13.29 -9.14
CA SER A 38 2.14 12.21 -9.87
C SER A 38 3.66 12.42 -9.84
N LEU A 39 4.41 11.36 -10.17
CA LEU A 39 5.79 11.56 -10.65
C LEU A 39 5.79 12.19 -12.06
N ASN A 40 6.97 12.59 -12.53
CA ASN A 40 7.17 13.17 -13.85
C ASN A 40 8.30 12.43 -14.58
N THR A 41 8.08 11.14 -14.82
CA THR A 41 9.04 10.23 -15.46
C THR A 41 8.80 10.07 -16.96
N GLY A 42 7.59 10.41 -17.43
CA GLY A 42 7.16 10.19 -18.81
C GLY A 42 6.49 8.83 -19.02
N ASN A 43 6.45 7.97 -18.00
CA ASN A 43 5.72 6.71 -17.98
C ASN A 43 4.51 6.84 -17.06
N SER A 44 3.31 6.86 -17.64
CA SER A 44 2.07 7.09 -16.89
C SER A 44 1.78 6.03 -15.83
N THR A 45 2.25 4.80 -16.01
CA THR A 45 2.11 3.71 -15.02
C THR A 45 2.92 4.05 -13.77
N VAL A 46 4.18 4.46 -13.96
CA VAL A 46 5.09 4.85 -12.88
C VAL A 46 4.62 6.15 -12.22
N ASP A 47 4.21 7.12 -13.03
CA ASP A 47 3.76 8.43 -12.57
C ASP A 47 2.51 8.34 -11.68
N ASN A 48 1.58 7.44 -12.00
CA ASN A 48 0.33 7.28 -11.24
C ASN A 48 0.42 6.27 -10.09
N TYR A 49 1.46 5.44 -10.03
CA TYR A 49 1.65 4.49 -8.93
C TYR A 49 1.66 5.19 -7.56
N VAL A 50 2.42 6.28 -7.42
CA VAL A 50 2.52 7.02 -6.14
C VAL A 50 1.18 7.59 -5.69
N ARG A 51 0.29 7.91 -6.63
CA ARG A 51 -1.05 8.43 -6.34
C ARG A 51 -1.92 7.35 -5.71
N THR A 52 -2.01 6.19 -6.33
CA THR A 52 -2.82 5.09 -5.79
C THR A 52 -2.21 4.44 -4.55
N ALA A 53 -0.88 4.50 -4.40
CA ALA A 53 -0.20 4.15 -3.15
C ALA A 53 -0.58 5.11 -2.01
N HIS A 54 -0.60 6.43 -2.24
CA HIS A 54 -1.05 7.41 -1.25
C HIS A 54 -2.55 7.25 -0.93
N TYR A 55 -3.38 6.92 -1.92
CA TYR A 55 -4.80 6.61 -1.70
C TYR A 55 -4.98 5.37 -0.79
N LEU A 56 -4.19 4.32 -1.02
CA LEU A 56 -4.17 3.13 -0.17
C LEU A 56 -3.75 3.49 1.27
N ASP A 57 -2.73 4.33 1.43
CA ASP A 57 -2.26 4.81 2.74
C ASP A 57 -3.38 5.55 3.52
N GLN A 58 -4.04 6.52 2.88
CA GLN A 58 -5.19 7.22 3.47
C GLN A 58 -6.35 6.27 3.79
N SER A 59 -6.57 5.24 2.95
CA SER A 59 -7.60 4.23 3.19
C SER A 59 -7.28 3.35 4.39
N LEU A 60 -6.00 3.00 4.60
CA LEU A 60 -5.52 2.30 5.78
C LEU A 60 -5.66 3.18 7.03
N GLU A 61 -5.31 4.47 6.97
CA GLU A 61 -5.51 5.40 8.08
C GLU A 61 -6.99 5.45 8.50
N GLN A 62 -7.91 5.58 7.55
CA GLN A 62 -9.35 5.57 7.80
C GLN A 62 -9.80 4.24 8.43
N PHE A 63 -9.31 3.11 7.92
CA PHE A 63 -9.61 1.78 8.45
C PHE A 63 -9.15 1.65 9.91
N PHE A 64 -7.89 1.99 10.21
CA PHE A 64 -7.35 1.94 11.56
C PHE A 64 -8.01 2.93 12.52
N THR A 65 -8.39 4.11 12.03
CA THR A 65 -9.19 5.08 12.80
C THR A 65 -10.52 4.48 13.23
N HIS A 66 -11.21 3.79 12.33
CA HIS A 66 -12.45 3.09 12.66
C HIS A 66 -12.22 1.95 13.66
N LEU A 67 -11.21 1.10 13.46
CA LEU A 67 -10.89 0.01 14.38
C LEU A 67 -10.53 0.48 15.80
N LYS A 68 -9.86 1.63 15.90
CA LYS A 68 -9.58 2.28 17.20
C LYS A 68 -10.86 2.75 17.88
N LYS A 69 -11.81 3.31 17.12
CA LYS A 69 -13.11 3.76 17.63
C LYS A 69 -14.02 2.61 18.07
N SER A 70 -13.99 1.46 17.37
CA SER A 70 -14.81 0.28 17.71
C SER A 70 -14.22 -0.58 18.82
N GLY A 71 -12.97 -0.32 19.25
CA GLY A 71 -12.27 -1.10 20.26
C GLY A 71 -11.60 -2.37 19.73
N ILE A 72 -11.89 -2.80 18.50
CA ILE A 72 -11.26 -3.97 17.85
C ILE A 72 -9.73 -3.83 17.84
N TYR A 73 -9.22 -2.62 17.64
CA TYR A 73 -7.78 -2.35 17.60
C TYR A 73 -7.02 -2.85 18.83
N GLN A 74 -7.60 -2.75 20.04
CA GLN A 74 -6.86 -3.03 21.28
C GLN A 74 -6.60 -4.52 21.50
N ASN A 75 -7.45 -5.39 20.94
CA ASN A 75 -7.43 -6.84 21.19
C ASN A 75 -7.09 -7.64 19.92
N SER A 76 -6.57 -6.99 18.88
CA SER A 76 -6.29 -7.63 17.59
C SER A 76 -4.81 -7.51 17.22
N ILE A 77 -4.27 -8.55 16.61
CA ILE A 77 -2.98 -8.50 15.92
C ILE A 77 -3.22 -8.07 14.49
N PHE A 78 -2.47 -7.08 14.02
CA PHE A 78 -2.53 -6.60 12.65
C PHE A 78 -1.27 -7.01 11.90
N VAL A 79 -1.46 -7.69 10.78
CA VAL A 79 -0.39 -8.01 9.83
C VAL A 79 -0.71 -7.29 8.53
N ILE A 80 0.15 -6.34 8.16
CA ILE A 80 0.06 -5.61 6.89
C ILE A 80 1.24 -6.07 6.05
N TYR A 81 0.98 -6.50 4.82
CA TYR A 81 2.01 -6.97 3.92
C TYR A 81 1.71 -6.56 2.48
N GLY A 82 2.75 -6.26 1.71
CA GLY A 82 2.63 -6.18 0.25
C GLY A 82 2.68 -7.59 -0.34
N ASP A 83 1.82 -7.87 -1.32
CA ASP A 83 1.72 -9.17 -1.96
C ASP A 83 2.80 -9.39 -3.02
N HIS A 84 3.05 -8.40 -3.87
CA HIS A 84 4.10 -8.43 -4.90
C HIS A 84 4.53 -7.03 -5.33
N PHE A 85 5.47 -6.95 -6.29
CA PHE A 85 5.90 -5.70 -6.91
C PHE A 85 4.73 -4.99 -7.62
N GLY A 86 4.67 -3.66 -7.57
CA GLY A 86 3.73 -2.91 -8.39
C GLY A 86 4.29 -2.62 -9.79
N ILE A 87 5.49 -2.05 -9.84
CA ILE A 87 6.14 -1.66 -11.09
C ILE A 87 6.96 -2.83 -11.65
N SER A 88 6.76 -3.11 -12.93
CA SER A 88 7.42 -4.22 -13.61
C SER A 88 8.90 -3.91 -13.89
N ASN A 89 9.71 -4.94 -14.16
CA ASN A 89 11.13 -4.73 -14.49
C ASN A 89 11.36 -3.84 -15.72
N THR A 90 10.40 -3.80 -16.66
CA THR A 90 10.51 -2.94 -17.86
C THR A 90 10.32 -1.47 -17.52
N ASP A 91 9.52 -1.17 -16.49
CA ASP A 91 9.17 0.20 -16.08
C ASP A 91 10.01 0.70 -14.90
N ASN A 92 10.67 -0.19 -14.17
CA ASN A 92 11.45 0.14 -12.97
C ASN A 92 12.59 1.14 -13.24
N LYS A 93 13.17 1.14 -14.46
CA LYS A 93 14.20 2.13 -14.84
C LYS A 93 13.66 3.56 -14.74
N ASP A 94 12.38 3.79 -14.98
CA ASP A 94 11.77 5.12 -14.92
C ASP A 94 11.63 5.62 -13.47
N LEU A 95 11.69 4.73 -12.47
CA LEU A 95 11.77 5.10 -11.05
C LEU A 95 13.17 5.56 -10.62
N ALA A 96 14.22 5.30 -11.40
CA ALA A 96 15.61 5.47 -10.96
C ALA A 96 15.86 6.88 -10.40
N SER A 97 15.46 7.92 -11.14
CA SER A 97 15.62 9.32 -10.71
C SER A 97 14.87 9.62 -9.41
N ALA A 98 13.66 9.07 -9.23
CA ALA A 98 12.88 9.24 -8.01
C ALA A 98 13.51 8.54 -6.79
N LEU A 99 14.33 7.52 -7.04
CA LEU A 99 15.10 6.79 -6.02
C LEU A 99 16.52 7.33 -5.84
N GLY A 100 16.87 8.44 -6.49
CA GLY A 100 18.22 9.02 -6.45
C GLY A 100 19.28 8.16 -7.16
N LYS A 101 18.87 7.34 -8.12
CA LYS A 101 19.74 6.51 -8.98
C LYS A 101 19.78 7.06 -10.41
N ASP A 102 20.84 6.72 -11.13
CA ASP A 102 20.98 7.07 -12.55
C ASP A 102 20.30 5.99 -13.43
N PRO A 103 19.26 6.36 -14.23
CA PRO A 103 18.61 5.43 -15.15
C PRO A 103 19.58 4.75 -16.12
N ASP A 104 20.69 5.37 -16.49
CA ASP A 104 21.66 4.81 -17.46
C ASP A 104 22.52 3.69 -16.86
N THR A 105 22.58 3.62 -15.53
CA THR A 105 23.28 2.55 -14.80
C THR A 105 22.33 1.49 -14.23
N TRP A 106 21.02 1.63 -14.47
CA TRP A 106 20.01 0.72 -13.93
C TRP A 106 20.17 -0.70 -14.49
N ASP A 107 20.31 -1.68 -13.60
CA ASP A 107 20.60 -3.06 -13.97
C ASP A 107 19.64 -4.11 -13.34
N GLU A 108 19.98 -5.39 -13.52
CA GLU A 108 19.21 -6.51 -12.95
C GLU A 108 19.31 -6.57 -11.43
N PHE A 109 20.43 -6.11 -10.84
CA PHE A 109 20.58 -6.04 -9.40
C PHE A 109 19.63 -5.00 -8.81
N ASP A 110 19.49 -3.84 -9.45
CA ASP A 110 18.51 -2.81 -9.08
C ASP A 110 17.08 -3.33 -9.15
N ASN A 111 16.72 -4.02 -10.25
CA ASN A 111 15.43 -4.68 -10.39
C ASN A 111 15.16 -5.72 -9.29
N ALA A 112 16.17 -6.53 -8.95
CA ALA A 112 16.08 -7.47 -7.85
C ALA A 112 15.86 -6.76 -6.51
N GLN A 113 16.44 -5.57 -6.32
CA GLN A 113 16.22 -4.80 -5.09
C GLN A 113 14.77 -4.30 -4.96
N MET A 114 14.07 -4.05 -6.08
CA MET A 114 12.68 -3.57 -6.12
C MET A 114 11.64 -4.65 -5.81
N GLN A 115 12.06 -5.91 -5.65
CA GLN A 115 11.17 -7.01 -5.24
C GLN A 115 10.82 -6.98 -3.74
N ARG A 116 11.37 -6.04 -2.97
CA ARG A 116 11.04 -5.86 -1.55
C ARG A 116 9.61 -5.35 -1.40
N VAL A 117 8.85 -6.02 -0.55
CA VAL A 117 7.51 -5.62 -0.13
C VAL A 117 7.50 -5.33 1.38
N PRO A 118 6.64 -4.42 1.86
CA PRO A 118 6.54 -4.15 3.29
C PRO A 118 5.99 -5.37 4.03
N LEU A 119 6.45 -5.57 5.27
CA LEU A 119 5.83 -6.44 6.26
C LEU A 119 5.83 -5.70 7.59
N MET A 120 4.65 -5.41 8.12
CA MET A 120 4.45 -4.74 9.39
C MET A 120 3.53 -5.60 10.26
N ILE A 121 3.98 -5.88 11.48
CA ILE A 121 3.21 -6.62 12.48
C ILE A 121 3.00 -5.70 13.67
N HIS A 122 1.75 -5.34 13.94
CA HIS A 122 1.37 -4.58 15.12
C HIS A 122 0.62 -5.50 16.10
N MET A 123 1.17 -5.63 17.30
CA MET A 123 0.62 -6.42 18.40
C MET A 123 0.44 -5.50 19.61
N PRO A 124 -0.78 -5.02 19.91
CA PRO A 124 -1.04 -4.21 21.09
C PRO A 124 -0.50 -4.88 22.37
N GLY A 125 0.20 -4.11 23.20
CA GLY A 125 0.81 -4.59 24.45
C GLY A 125 2.16 -5.29 24.29
N TYR A 126 2.63 -5.53 23.06
CA TYR A 126 3.98 -6.04 22.81
C TYR A 126 4.94 -4.90 22.49
N THR A 127 5.93 -4.70 23.36
CA THR A 127 7.10 -3.83 23.13
C THR A 127 8.34 -4.71 23.13
N LYS A 128 9.23 -4.50 22.16
CA LYS A 128 10.50 -5.24 22.04
C LYS A 128 11.50 -4.78 23.09
#